data_AF-A0A7W4FXD0-F1
#
_entry.id   AF-A0A7W4FXD0-F1
#
_cell.length_a   1.000
_cell.length_b   1.000
_cell.length_c   1.000
_cell.angle_alpha   90.00
_cell.angle_beta   90.00
_cell.angle_gamma   90.00
#
_symmetry.space_group_name_H-M   'P 1'
#
loop_
_entity.id
_entity.type
_entity.pdbx_description
1 polymer ?
#
loop_
_entity_poly.entity_id
_entity_poly.type
_entity_poly.pdbx_seq_one_letter_code
_entity_poly.pdbx_strand_id
1 'polypeptide(L)' 'MSKVACFRGYGRSGPQHVVLSKILHFEEYSSNRDSGTNIYFSDGSELLVGEHPSAVAKAIEGDTERKGD' A
#
# COMPACT_ATOMS: atom_id res chain seq x y z
N MET A 1 -3.66 -11.68 -13.83
CA MET A 1 -2.87 -11.94 -12.61
C MET A 1 -2.96 -10.71 -11.73
N SER A 2 -3.35 -10.85 -10.47
CA SER A 2 -3.32 -9.72 -9.53
C SER A 2 -1.87 -9.43 -9.13
N LYS A 3 -1.41 -8.18 -9.27
CA LYS A 3 -0.08 -7.80 -8.80
C LYS A 3 -0.08 -7.66 -7.27
N VAL A 4 1.00 -8.11 -6.67
CA VAL A 4 1.24 -8.04 -5.23
C VAL A 4 2.45 -7.16 -5.00
N ALA A 5 2.31 -6.14 -4.16
CA ALA A 5 3.41 -5.34 -3.66
C ALA A 5 3.78 -5.79 -2.25
N CYS A 6 5.06 -5.71 -1.92
CA CYS A 6 5.56 -5.96 -0.57
C CYS A 6 5.92 -4.61 0.06
N PHE A 7 5.20 -4.22 1.10
CA PHE A 7 5.46 -3.00 1.86
C PHE A 7 6.09 -3.33 3.20
N ARG A 8 6.86 -2.41 3.76
CA ARG A 8 7.32 -2.52 5.14
C ARG A 8 6.11 -2.44 6.08
N GLY A 9 5.99 -3.35 7.04
CA GLY A 9 4.98 -3.21 8.10
C GLY A 9 5.23 -1.96 8.94
N TYR A 10 4.17 -1.36 9.47
CA TYR A 10 4.33 -0.21 10.36
C TYR A 10 4.88 -0.62 11.73
N GLY A 11 5.82 0.16 12.28
CA GLY A 11 6.48 -0.12 13.55
C GLY A 11 7.35 -1.38 13.54
N ARG A 12 7.04 -2.35 14.40
CA ARG A 12 7.76 -3.65 14.49
C ARG A 12 7.14 -4.75 13.64
N SER A 13 6.13 -4.43 12.82
CA SER A 13 5.50 -5.40 11.95
C SER A 13 6.44 -5.79 10.81
N GLY A 14 6.48 -7.09 10.50
CA GLY A 14 7.21 -7.62 9.35
C GLY A 14 6.62 -7.14 8.00
N PRO A 15 7.27 -7.52 6.88
CA PRO A 15 6.81 -7.16 5.54
C PRO A 15 5.36 -7.61 5.28
N GLN A 16 4.58 -6.72 4.65
CA GLN A 16 3.17 -6.92 4.33
C GLN A 16 2.98 -7.07 2.83
N HIS A 17 2.33 -8.15 2.41
CA HIS A 17 2.04 -8.42 1.00
C HIS A 17 0.63 -7.95 0.68
N VAL A 18 0.54 -6.97 -0.22
CA VAL A 18 -0.71 -6.30 -0.56
C VAL A 18 -1.06 -6.55 -2.01
N VAL A 19 -2.28 -7.04 -2.23
CA VAL A 19 -2.84 -7.19 -3.58
C VAL A 19 -3.29 -5.81 -4.06
N LEU A 20 -2.57 -5.24 -5.03
CA LEU A 20 -2.75 -3.85 -5.47
C LEU A 20 -4.16 -3.59 -6.01
N SER A 21 -4.73 -4.56 -6.75
CA SER A 21 -6.08 -4.45 -7.31
C SER A 21 -7.20 -4.43 -6.26
N LYS A 22 -6.90 -4.69 -4.99
CA LYS A 22 -7.87 -4.63 -3.88
C LYS A 22 -7.82 -3.31 -3.13
N ILE A 23 -6.82 -2.46 -3.39
CA ILE A 23 -6.69 -1.16 -2.75
C ILE A 23 -7.80 -0.26 -3.30
N LEU A 24 -8.65 0.24 -2.40
CA LEU A 24 -9.71 1.17 -2.71
C LEU A 24 -9.20 2.61 -2.66
N HIS A 25 -8.52 2.96 -1.57
CA HIS A 25 -7.82 4.22 -1.37
C HIS A 25 -6.75 4.05 -0.29
N PHE A 26 -5.88 5.04 -0.14
CA PHE A 26 -4.84 5.05 0.89
C PHE A 26 -4.58 6.49 1.33
N GLU A 27 -4.18 6.67 2.59
CA GLU A 27 -3.92 7.99 3.16
C GLU A 27 -2.66 7.98 4.04
N GLU A 28 -2.08 9.17 4.25
CA GLU A 28 -0.95 9.32 5.14
C GLU A 28 -1.37 9.06 6.59
N TYR A 29 -0.68 8.15 7.25
CA TYR A 29 -0.78 7.97 8.69
C TYR A 29 0.40 8.66 9.36
N SER A 30 0.13 9.57 10.29
CA SER A 30 1.16 10.28 11.07
C SER A 30 0.84 10.19 12.55
N SER A 31 1.75 9.61 13.34
CA SER A 31 1.61 9.52 14.79
C SER A 31 2.96 9.51 15.49
N ASN A 32 3.15 10.38 16.49
CA ASN A 32 4.32 10.43 17.38
C ASN A 32 5.69 10.19 16.71
N ARG A 33 6.02 11.03 15.71
CA ARG A 33 7.28 11.01 14.92
C ARG A 33 7.44 9.85 13.93
N ASP A 34 6.48 8.95 13.85
CA ASP A 34 6.43 7.92 12.83
C ASP A 34 5.37 8.25 11.78
N SER A 35 5.73 8.01 10.52
CA SER A 35 4.86 8.22 9.37
C SER A 35 4.74 6.90 8.60
N GLY A 36 3.56 6.69 8.03
CA GLY A 36 3.23 5.51 7.25
C GLY A 36 2.06 5.78 6.33
N THR A 37 1.43 4.72 5.85
CA THR A 37 0.26 4.79 5.00
C THR A 37 -0.80 3.83 5.50
N ASN A 38 -2.01 4.33 5.75
CA ASN A 38 -3.15 3.45 5.96
C ASN A 38 -3.76 3.10 4.60
N ILE A 39 -3.87 1.79 4.33
CA ILE A 39 -4.40 1.26 3.07
C ILE A 39 -5.78 0.67 3.35
N TYR A 40 -6.79 1.14 2.62
CA TYR A 40 -8.16 0.65 2.72
C TYR A 40 -8.49 -0.27 1.55
N PHE A 41 -9.05 -1.44 1.85
CA PHE A 41 -9.40 -2.44 0.85
C PHE A 41 -10.88 -2.44 0.52
N SER A 42 -11.23 -2.95 -0.66
CA SER A 42 -12.64 -3.05 -1.11
C SER A 42 -13.51 -3.97 -0.24
N ASP A 43 -12.89 -4.86 0.56
CA ASP A 43 -13.56 -5.75 1.52
C ASP A 43 -13.89 -5.04 2.87
N GLY A 44 -13.43 -3.80 3.05
CA GLY A 44 -13.61 -3.03 4.28
C GLY A 44 -12.50 -3.23 5.31
N SER A 45 -11.56 -4.14 5.07
CA SER A 45 -10.33 -4.24 5.85
C SER A 45 -9.39 -3.05 5.60
N GLU A 46 -8.56 -2.75 6.59
CA GLU A 46 -7.50 -1.75 6.53
C GLU A 46 -6.15 -2.36 6.92
N LEU A 47 -5.07 -1.78 6.40
CA LEU A 47 -3.71 -2.18 6.73
C LEU A 47 -2.80 -0.96 6.82
N LEU A 48 -2.14 -0.83 7.96
CA LEU A 48 -1.13 0.19 8.19
C LEU A 48 0.27 -0.30 7.79
N VAL A 49 0.87 0.36 6.82
CA VAL A 49 2.24 0.11 6.35
C VAL A 49 3.18 1.24 6.74
N GLY A 50 4.46 0.93 6.89
CA GLY A 50 5.50 1.89 7.23
C GLY A 50 6.09 2.64 6.04
N GLU A 51 5.54 2.45 4.84
CA GLU A 51 5.90 3.18 3.62
C GLU A 51 5.11 4.48 3.54
N HIS A 52 5.65 5.49 2.86
CA HIS A 52 4.93 6.73 2.57
C HIS A 52 3.90 6.56 1.45
N PRO A 53 2.85 7.42 1.38
CA PRO A 53 1.79 7.30 0.39
C PRO A 53 2.30 7.33 -1.06
N SER A 54 3.39 8.06 -1.31
CA SER A 54 4.04 8.13 -2.62
C SER A 54 4.61 6.78 -3.09
N ALA A 55 5.11 5.95 -2.17
CA ALA A 55 5.58 4.60 -2.51
C ALA A 55 4.42 3.66 -2.83
N VAL A 56 3.31 3.78 -2.09
CA VAL A 56 2.06 3.03 -2.35
C VAL A 56 1.46 3.44 -3.69
N ALA A 57 1.38 4.75 -3.98
CA ALA A 57 0.93 5.30 -5.26
C ALA A 57 1.76 4.74 -6.42
N LYS A 58 3.09 4.81 -6.32
CA LYS A 58 4.01 4.30 -7.35
C LYS A 58 3.84 2.79 -7.58
N ALA A 59 3.56 2.01 -6.53
CA ALA A 59 3.29 0.58 -6.68
C ALA A 59 2.00 0.33 -7.47
N ILE A 60 0.94 1.11 -7.22
CA ILE A 60 -0.33 1.05 -7.95
C ILE A 60 -0.18 1.57 -9.39
N GLU A 61 0.57 2.64 -9.62
CA GLU A 61 0.83 3.16 -10.97
C GLU A 61 1.68 2.18 -11.79
N GLY A 62 2.68 1.54 -11.17
CA GLY A 62 3.42 0.43 -11.77
C GLY A 62 2.55 -0.82 -12.03
N ASP A 63 1.36 -0.91 -11.42
CA ASP A 63 0.33 -1.87 -11.85
C ASP A 63 -0.27 -1.50 -13.22
N THR A 64 -0.48 -0.20 -13.44
CA THR A 64 -1.16 0.37 -14.60
C THR A 64 -0.31 0.38 -15.89
N GLU A 65 1.03 0.39 -15.80
CA GLU A 65 1.94 0.54 -16.97
C GLU A 65 2.27 -0.74 -17.78
N ARG A 66 1.41 -1.78 -17.81
CA ARG A 66 1.60 -2.90 -18.79
C ARG A 66 0.32 -3.30 -19.50
N LYS A 67 -0.20 -2.40 -20.33
CA LYS A 67 -1.01 -2.75 -21.51
C LYS A 67 -0.74 -1.73 -22.62
N GLY A 68 0.21 -2.08 -23.48
CA GLY A 68 0.59 -1.27 -24.63
C GLY A 68 1.65 -2.02 -25.44
N ASP A 69 1.30 -3.20 -25.93
CA ASP A 69 1.93 -3.84 -27.10
C ASP A 69 0.82 -4.54 -27.90
#